data_AF-A0A2M8TGI9-F1
#
_entry.id   AF-A0A2M8TGI9-F1
#
_cell.length_a   1.000
_cell.length_b   1.000
_cell.length_c   1.000
_cell.angle_alpha   90.00
_cell.angle_beta   90.00
_cell.angle_gamma   90.00
#
_symmetry.space_group_name_H-M   'P 1'
#
loop_
_entity.id
_entity.type
_entity.pdbx_description
1 polymer ?
#
loop_
_entity_poly.entity_id
_entity_poly.type
_entity_poly.pdbx_seq_one_letter_code
_entity_poly.pdbx_strand_id
1 'polypeptide(L)'
;MTCFYPLEKLRKIKGLENAKFVDPYAGGKGNSIRYLSVAPRTNDMKVKGIDNLFCGGEKSGLFVGHTEAICTGSLAGNNAVRKFLNMPPLILPNETAIGDIISYANYKLSTTKGRRNRYTFAGAEYFARMKEMGLYTIDREKIEKRISSLNLTNIFNTQLVK
;
A
#
# COMPACT_ATOMS: atom_id res chain seq x y z
N MET A 1 -11.87 -2.93 -11.47
CA MET A 1 -12.82 -3.50 -10.50
C MET A 1 -14.16 -2.83 -10.74
N THR A 2 -15.15 -3.58 -11.22
CA THR A 2 -16.51 -3.06 -11.46
C THR A 2 -17.26 -3.14 -10.14
N CYS A 3 -17.80 -2.03 -9.66
CA CYS A 3 -18.43 -1.93 -8.33
C CYS A 3 -19.73 -2.75 -8.20
N PHE A 4 -20.24 -3.24 -9.33
CA PHE A 4 -21.37 -4.13 -9.41
C PHE A 4 -21.20 -4.99 -10.68
N TYR A 5 -21.71 -6.21 -10.64
CA TYR A 5 -21.87 -7.05 -11.82
C TYR A 5 -23.37 -7.16 -12.10
N PRO A 6 -23.88 -6.83 -13.30
CA PRO A 6 -25.32 -6.87 -13.55
C PRO A 6 -25.88 -8.27 -13.25
N LEU A 7 -26.93 -8.35 -12.44
CA LEU A 7 -27.52 -9.62 -12.02
C LEU A 7 -27.96 -10.46 -13.22
N GLU A 8 -28.54 -9.82 -14.24
CA GLU A 8 -28.92 -10.46 -15.51
C GLU A 8 -27.73 -11.04 -16.28
N LYS A 9 -26.52 -10.49 -16.11
CA LYS A 9 -25.31 -11.10 -16.68
C LYS A 9 -24.85 -12.28 -15.82
N LEU A 10 -24.94 -12.16 -14.49
CA LEU A 10 -24.52 -13.23 -13.56
C LEU A 10 -25.34 -14.50 -13.79
N ARG A 11 -26.64 -14.34 -13.99
CA ARG A 11 -27.59 -15.44 -14.22
C ARG A 11 -27.46 -16.13 -15.56
N LYS A 12 -26.63 -15.63 -16.48
CA LYS A 12 -26.27 -16.32 -17.73
C LYS A 12 -25.19 -17.38 -17.55
N ILE A 13 -24.50 -17.40 -16.41
CA ILE A 13 -23.50 -18.41 -16.08
C ILE A 13 -24.21 -19.66 -15.60
N LYS A 14 -23.93 -20.81 -16.22
CA LYS A 14 -24.52 -22.10 -15.86
C LYS A 14 -24.32 -22.39 -14.36
N GLY A 15 -25.42 -22.68 -13.66
CA GLY A 15 -25.45 -22.92 -12.20
C GLY A 15 -25.70 -21.66 -11.35
N LEU A 16 -25.79 -20.47 -11.95
CA LEU A 16 -26.08 -19.20 -11.28
C LEU A 16 -27.41 -18.57 -11.72
N GLU A 17 -28.29 -19.32 -12.38
CA GLU A 17 -29.55 -18.84 -12.97
C GLU A 17 -30.46 -18.17 -11.94
N ASN A 18 -30.40 -18.64 -10.69
CA ASN A 18 -31.19 -18.13 -9.56
C ASN A 18 -30.35 -17.29 -8.57
N ALA A 19 -29.13 -16.89 -8.94
CA ALA A 19 -28.27 -16.09 -8.08
C ALA A 19 -28.98 -14.78 -7.66
N LYS A 20 -28.68 -14.32 -6.44
CA LYS A 20 -29.14 -13.03 -5.89
C LYS A 20 -27.99 -12.40 -5.10
N PHE A 21 -27.86 -11.08 -5.17
CA PHE A 21 -26.96 -10.36 -4.28
C PHE A 21 -27.58 -10.27 -2.89
N VAL A 22 -26.82 -10.69 -1.88
CA VAL A 22 -27.21 -10.59 -0.46
C VAL A 22 -26.66 -9.31 0.17
N ASP A 23 -25.54 -8.80 -0.34
CA ASP A 23 -24.94 -7.54 0.12
C ASP A 23 -24.08 -6.91 -1.00
N PRO A 24 -24.29 -5.63 -1.37
CA PRO A 24 -25.44 -4.80 -1.00
C PRO A 24 -26.73 -5.33 -1.64
N TYR A 25 -27.80 -5.50 -0.86
CA TYR A 25 -29.14 -5.88 -1.37
C TYR A 25 -29.64 -4.95 -2.48
N ALA A 26 -29.25 -3.67 -2.42
CA ALA A 26 -29.57 -2.67 -3.44
C ALA A 26 -28.85 -2.90 -4.79
N GLY A 27 -27.96 -3.89 -4.90
CA GLY A 27 -27.12 -4.10 -6.09
C GLY A 27 -26.25 -2.86 -6.41
N GLY A 28 -25.89 -2.12 -5.36
CA GLY A 28 -25.43 -0.74 -5.42
C GLY A 28 -24.31 -0.50 -6.41
N LYS A 29 -24.46 0.53 -7.25
CA LYS A 29 -23.51 0.93 -8.30
C LYS A 29 -22.15 1.44 -7.77
N GLY A 30 -21.95 1.52 -6.46
CA GLY A 30 -20.72 1.97 -5.82
C GLY A 30 -20.31 1.04 -4.68
N ASN A 31 -19.01 0.77 -4.55
CA ASN A 31 -18.50 -0.11 -3.49
C ASN A 31 -17.66 0.62 -2.42
N SER A 32 -17.16 1.82 -2.68
CA SER A 32 -16.33 2.57 -1.73
C SER A 32 -16.18 4.04 -2.12
N ILE A 33 -16.31 4.96 -1.15
CA ILE A 33 -15.86 6.35 -1.26
C ILE A 33 -14.41 6.39 -0.77
N ARG A 34 -13.47 6.72 -1.65
CA ARG A 34 -12.03 6.61 -1.41
C ARG A 34 -11.31 7.86 -1.89
N TYR A 35 -10.12 8.11 -1.35
CA TYR A 35 -9.21 9.17 -1.77
C TYR A 35 -9.75 10.60 -1.62
N LEU A 36 -10.62 10.83 -0.64
CA LEU A 36 -11.15 12.17 -0.34
C LEU A 36 -10.04 13.15 0.10
N SER A 37 -8.97 12.63 0.70
CA SER A 37 -7.78 13.40 1.03
C SER A 37 -6.59 12.47 1.23
N VAL A 38 -5.39 12.98 0.91
CA VAL A 38 -4.11 12.31 1.15
C VAL A 38 -3.25 13.26 1.98
N ALA A 39 -2.68 12.77 3.08
CA ALA A 39 -1.77 13.55 3.90
C ALA A 39 -0.41 13.66 3.20
N PRO A 40 0.15 14.87 3.02
CA PRO A 40 1.50 15.03 2.50
C PRO A 40 2.49 14.46 3.51
N ARG A 41 3.38 13.57 3.09
CA ARG A 41 4.27 12.83 4.00
C ARG A 41 5.68 12.62 3.45
N THR A 42 6.64 12.33 4.31
CA THR A 42 8.00 11.90 3.95
C THR A 42 8.08 10.38 3.81
N ASN A 43 9.22 9.82 3.37
CA ASN A 43 9.36 8.37 3.12
C ASN A 43 9.47 7.52 4.40
N ASP A 44 9.64 8.18 5.55
CA ASP A 44 9.49 7.62 6.90
C ASP A 44 8.03 7.59 7.38
N MET A 45 7.07 7.95 6.53
CA MET A 45 5.62 8.01 6.82
C MET A 45 5.18 9.15 7.75
N LYS A 46 6.08 10.08 8.12
CA LYS A 46 5.74 11.29 8.91
C LYS A 46 4.95 12.28 8.05
N VAL A 47 3.87 12.84 8.60
CA VAL A 47 3.11 13.91 7.95
C VAL A 47 3.92 15.21 7.96
N LYS A 48 4.01 15.88 6.80
CA LYS A 48 4.74 17.14 6.67
C LYS A 48 4.02 18.25 7.44
N GLY A 49 4.78 19.05 8.18
CA GLY A 49 4.26 20.19 8.96
C GLY A 49 3.65 19.84 10.32
N ILE A 50 3.67 18.56 10.75
CA ILE A 50 3.18 18.13 12.07
C ILE A 50 4.21 17.18 12.69
N ASP A 51 4.60 17.44 13.94
CA ASP A 51 5.80 16.80 14.51
C ASP A 51 5.63 15.37 14.98
N ASN A 52 4.45 15.01 15.47
CA ASN A 52 4.14 13.73 16.10
C ASN A 52 3.06 12.94 15.35
N LEU A 53 2.81 13.26 14.08
CA LEU A 53 1.80 12.58 13.27
C LEU A 53 2.43 11.75 12.16
N PHE A 54 2.10 10.46 12.16
CA PHE A 54 2.45 9.50 11.11
C PHE A 54 1.17 8.98 10.44
N CYS A 55 1.25 8.59 9.18
CA CYS A 55 0.09 8.08 8.44
C CYS A 55 0.46 6.82 7.64
N GLY A 56 -0.48 5.87 7.59
CA GLY A 56 -0.37 4.65 6.78
C GLY A 56 -1.63 4.44 5.95
N GLY A 57 -1.64 3.38 5.15
CA GLY A 57 -2.74 3.04 4.25
C GLY A 57 -3.05 4.15 3.25
N GLU A 58 -4.30 4.20 2.83
CA GLU A 58 -4.79 5.13 1.83
C GLU A 58 -4.61 6.61 2.22
N LYS A 59 -4.53 6.91 3.53
CA LYS A 59 -4.26 8.28 3.97
C LYS A 59 -2.86 8.76 3.58
N SER A 60 -1.92 7.83 3.43
CA SER A 60 -0.50 8.09 3.14
C SER A 60 -0.13 8.10 1.66
N GLY A 61 -1.09 7.80 0.78
CA GLY A 61 -0.89 7.78 -0.67
C GLY A 61 -2.07 7.16 -1.41
N LEU A 62 -2.09 7.30 -2.73
CA LEU A 62 -3.12 6.72 -3.61
C LEU A 62 -2.95 5.20 -3.79
N PHE A 63 -2.78 4.50 -2.68
CA PHE A 63 -2.56 3.06 -2.63
C PHE A 63 -3.87 2.28 -2.79
N VAL A 64 -3.79 1.10 -3.40
CA VAL A 64 -4.92 0.16 -3.52
C VAL A 64 -4.49 -1.21 -3.01
N GLY A 65 -5.02 -1.64 -1.87
CA GLY A 65 -4.88 -3.01 -1.40
C GLY A 65 -4.53 -3.11 0.09
N HIS A 66 -4.76 -4.30 0.64
CA HIS A 66 -4.48 -4.60 2.04
C HIS A 66 -2.97 -4.61 2.32
N THR A 67 -2.19 -5.15 1.40
CA THR A 67 -0.73 -5.27 1.54
C THR A 67 -0.08 -3.89 1.68
N GLU A 68 -0.45 -2.93 0.84
CA GLU A 68 0.03 -1.56 0.90
C GLU A 68 -0.34 -0.90 2.23
N ALA A 69 -1.56 -1.13 2.70
CA ALA A 69 -2.02 -0.62 4.00
C ALA A 69 -1.25 -1.20 5.18
N ILE A 70 -1.01 -2.51 5.18
CA ILE A 70 -0.20 -3.20 6.18
C ILE A 70 1.24 -2.67 6.14
N CYS A 71 1.89 -2.67 4.98
CA CYS A 71 3.29 -2.26 4.87
C CYS A 71 3.53 -0.81 5.33
N THR A 72 2.68 0.12 4.86
CA THR A 72 2.79 1.54 5.23
C THR A 72 2.38 1.78 6.68
N GLY A 73 1.35 1.09 7.18
CA GLY A 73 0.91 1.17 8.57
C GLY A 73 1.96 0.65 9.55
N SER A 74 2.56 -0.51 9.26
CA SER A 74 3.63 -1.08 10.09
C SER A 74 4.85 -0.16 10.16
N LEU A 75 5.26 0.43 9.02
CA LEU A 75 6.37 1.39 9.02
C LEU A 75 6.02 2.67 9.80
N ALA A 76 4.82 3.21 9.60
CA ALA A 76 4.32 4.39 10.32
C ALA A 76 4.28 4.16 11.83
N GLY A 77 3.77 3.00 12.29
CA GLY A 77 3.72 2.64 13.71
C GLY A 77 5.11 2.48 14.31
N ASN A 78 6.00 1.75 13.64
CA ASN A 78 7.41 1.62 14.07
C ASN A 78 8.09 2.99 14.19
N ASN A 79 7.88 3.90 13.22
CA ASN A 79 8.49 5.22 13.25
C ASN A 79 7.85 6.16 14.27
N ALA A 80 6.57 6.01 14.57
CA ALA A 80 5.92 6.72 15.66
C ALA A 80 6.57 6.37 17.01
N VAL A 81 6.83 5.08 17.27
CA VAL A 81 7.53 4.62 18.48
C VAL A 81 8.98 5.13 18.49
N ARG A 82 9.71 5.02 17.37
CA ARG A 82 11.07 5.56 17.27
C ARG A 82 11.12 7.06 17.57
N LYS A 83 10.16 7.84 17.05
CA LYS A 83 10.05 9.27 17.33
C LYS A 83 9.83 9.55 18.81
N PHE A 84 8.96 8.78 19.48
CA PHE A 84 8.75 8.88 20.92
C PHE A 84 10.04 8.62 21.72
N LEU A 85 10.86 7.67 21.26
CA LEU A 85 12.15 7.32 21.87
C LEU A 85 13.33 8.21 21.43
N ASN A 86 13.09 9.29 20.67
CA ASN A 86 14.14 10.12 20.05
C ASN A 86 15.15 9.34 19.18
N MET A 87 14.72 8.22 18.60
CA MET A 87 15.51 7.44 17.66
C MET A 87 15.32 7.94 16.22
N PRO A 88 16.34 7.78 15.35
CA PRO A 88 16.17 8.02 13.92
C PRO A 88 15.04 7.15 13.32
N PRO A 89 14.18 7.73 12.46
CA PRO A 89 13.14 6.96 11.80
C PRO A 89 13.75 5.96 10.81
N LEU A 90 13.08 4.82 10.63
CA LEU A 90 13.42 3.86 9.60
C LEU A 90 12.85 4.33 8.25
N ILE A 91 13.71 4.47 7.24
CA ILE A 91 13.30 4.63 5.85
C ILE A 91 13.70 3.36 5.12
N LEU A 92 12.72 2.68 4.53
CA LEU A 92 12.99 1.48 3.74
C LEU A 92 13.61 1.89 2.39
N PRO A 93 14.72 1.27 1.98
CA PRO A 93 15.43 1.64 0.76
C PRO A 93 14.68 1.13 -0.49
N ASN A 94 14.90 1.75 -1.65
CA ASN A 94 14.18 1.46 -2.91
C ASN A 94 14.50 0.06 -3.47
N GLU A 95 15.54 -0.57 -2.95
CA GLU A 95 15.90 -1.97 -3.17
C GLU A 95 14.86 -2.92 -2.55
N THR A 96 14.01 -2.42 -1.65
CA THR A 96 12.83 -3.16 -1.18
C THR A 96 11.58 -2.73 -1.93
N ALA A 97 10.67 -3.67 -2.22
CA ALA A 97 9.39 -3.34 -2.85
C ALA A 97 8.57 -2.33 -2.02
N ILE A 98 8.66 -2.37 -0.69
CA ILE A 98 7.97 -1.44 0.20
C ILE A 98 8.61 -0.05 0.15
N GLY A 99 9.94 0.05 0.20
CA GLY A 99 10.64 1.32 0.08
C GLY A 99 10.39 2.00 -1.26
N ASP A 100 10.47 1.25 -2.36
CA ASP A 100 10.22 1.82 -3.69
C ASP A 100 8.77 2.31 -3.85
N ILE A 101 7.75 1.53 -3.43
CA ILE A 101 6.35 1.98 -3.59
C ILE A 101 6.09 3.25 -2.78
N ILE A 102 6.67 3.36 -1.58
CA ILE A 102 6.52 4.52 -0.70
C ILE A 102 7.17 5.74 -1.36
N SER A 103 8.41 5.60 -1.82
CA SER A 103 9.15 6.67 -2.47
C SER A 103 8.50 7.11 -3.78
N TYR A 104 8.15 6.15 -4.63
CA TYR A 104 7.54 6.37 -5.93
C TYR A 104 6.16 7.03 -5.82
N ALA A 105 5.29 6.55 -4.93
CA ALA A 105 3.99 7.16 -4.71
C ALA A 105 4.12 8.59 -4.16
N ASN A 106 5.11 8.86 -3.30
CA ASN A 106 5.37 10.20 -2.79
C ASN A 106 5.76 11.17 -3.90
N TYR A 107 6.71 10.75 -4.73
CA TYR A 107 7.13 11.51 -5.90
C TYR A 107 5.94 11.78 -6.83
N LYS A 108 5.12 10.77 -7.10
CA LYS A 108 3.98 10.89 -8.01
C LYS A 108 2.90 11.84 -7.52
N LEU A 109 2.69 11.98 -6.21
CA LEU A 109 1.76 12.98 -5.65
C LEU A 109 2.17 14.42 -5.97
N SER A 110 3.48 14.67 -6.18
CA SER A 110 3.96 16.00 -6.62
C SER A 110 3.56 16.33 -8.07
N THR A 111 3.25 15.32 -8.89
CA THR A 111 2.93 15.47 -10.31
C THR A 111 1.43 15.45 -10.57
N THR A 112 0.95 16.24 -11.53
CA THR A 112 -0.47 16.27 -11.93
C THR A 112 -0.96 14.92 -12.44
N LYS A 113 -0.14 14.21 -13.23
CA LYS A 113 -0.47 12.88 -13.77
C LYS A 113 -0.51 11.82 -12.66
N GLY A 114 0.46 11.84 -11.75
CA GLY A 114 0.55 10.87 -10.66
C GLY A 114 -0.62 10.96 -9.68
N ARG A 115 -1.18 12.17 -9.45
CA ARG A 115 -2.41 12.34 -8.64
C ARG A 115 -3.65 11.66 -9.23
N ARG A 116 -3.63 11.26 -10.51
CA ARG A 116 -4.73 10.55 -11.17
C ARG A 116 -4.56 9.03 -11.18
N ASN A 117 -3.42 8.51 -10.72
CA ASN A 117 -3.10 7.10 -10.76
C ASN A 117 -3.32 6.42 -9.41
N ARG A 118 -3.22 5.09 -9.41
CA ARG A 118 -3.31 4.24 -8.24
C ARG A 118 -2.11 3.31 -8.20
N TYR A 119 -1.55 3.13 -7.00
CA TYR A 119 -0.31 2.39 -6.80
C TYR A 119 -0.60 1.12 -6.02
N THR A 120 -0.20 -0.02 -6.57
CA THR A 120 -0.41 -1.32 -5.94
C THR A 120 0.65 -2.33 -6.39
N PHE A 121 1.01 -3.24 -5.48
CA PHE A 121 1.83 -4.40 -5.73
C PHE A 121 1.17 -5.41 -6.70
N ALA A 122 -0.15 -5.34 -6.89
CA ALA A 122 -0.92 -6.35 -7.62
C ALA A 122 -1.23 -5.98 -9.08
N GLY A 123 -0.88 -4.77 -9.55
CA GLY A 123 -1.17 -4.37 -10.92
C GLY A 123 -0.85 -2.91 -11.28
N ALA A 124 -1.30 -2.51 -12.46
CA ALA A 124 -1.15 -1.16 -13.01
C ALA A 124 0.31 -0.66 -13.11
N GLU A 125 0.49 0.66 -13.08
CA GLU A 125 1.78 1.35 -13.30
C GLU A 125 2.87 0.88 -12.33
N TYR A 126 2.55 0.71 -11.04
CA TYR A 126 3.55 0.32 -10.06
C TYR A 126 4.02 -1.12 -10.24
N PHE A 127 3.10 -2.05 -10.54
CA PHE A 127 3.50 -3.44 -10.77
C PHE A 127 4.42 -3.60 -11.99
N ALA A 128 4.19 -2.82 -13.05
CA ALA A 128 5.09 -2.76 -14.20
C ALA A 128 6.49 -2.29 -13.78
N ARG A 129 6.57 -1.16 -13.06
CA ARG A 129 7.83 -0.66 -12.48
C ARG A 129 8.52 -1.69 -11.59
N MET A 130 7.77 -2.37 -10.72
CA MET A 130 8.31 -3.36 -9.80
C MET A 130 8.97 -4.54 -10.53
N LYS A 131 8.42 -4.93 -11.70
CA LYS A 131 9.05 -5.91 -12.59
C LYS A 131 10.30 -5.34 -13.27
N GLU A 132 10.23 -4.13 -13.82
CA GLU A 132 11.38 -3.46 -14.45
C GLU A 132 12.57 -3.31 -13.50
N MET A 133 12.30 -3.05 -12.22
CA MET A 133 13.33 -2.94 -11.18
C MET A 133 13.82 -4.29 -10.62
N GLY A 134 13.30 -5.42 -11.11
CA GLY A 134 13.64 -6.75 -10.60
C GLY A 134 13.18 -6.99 -9.16
N LEU A 135 12.23 -6.20 -8.66
CA LEU A 135 11.69 -6.32 -7.31
C LEU A 135 10.64 -7.43 -7.19
N TYR A 136 9.91 -7.72 -8.26
CA TYR A 136 8.94 -8.82 -8.31
C TYR A 136 9.62 -10.18 -8.50
N THR A 137 9.54 -11.03 -7.47
CA THR A 137 10.00 -12.42 -7.52
C THR A 137 9.22 -13.27 -6.51
N ILE A 138 9.13 -14.57 -6.78
CA ILE A 138 8.59 -15.59 -5.86
C ILE A 138 9.70 -16.45 -5.23
N ASP A 139 10.95 -16.23 -5.65
CA ASP A 139 12.15 -16.91 -5.16
C ASP A 139 12.49 -16.39 -3.76
N ARG A 140 12.24 -17.24 -2.74
CA ARG A 140 12.40 -16.88 -1.33
C ARG A 140 13.86 -16.59 -0.97
N GLU A 141 14.80 -17.36 -1.49
CA GLU A 141 16.23 -17.19 -1.19
C GLU A 141 16.73 -15.84 -1.73
N LYS A 142 16.30 -15.44 -2.92
CA LYS A 142 16.63 -14.11 -3.47
C LYS A 142 16.04 -12.98 -2.63
N ILE A 143 14.82 -13.15 -2.11
CA ILE A 143 14.18 -12.15 -1.24
C ILE A 143 14.97 -12.05 0.07
N GLU A 144 15.24 -13.18 0.72
CA GLU A 144 15.98 -13.23 1.98
C GLU A 144 17.38 -12.62 1.84
N LYS A 145 18.13 -13.00 0.79
CA LYS A 145 19.46 -12.45 0.52
C LYS A 145 19.43 -10.94 0.29
N ARG A 146 18.41 -10.42 -0.41
CA ARG A 146 18.25 -8.98 -0.62
C ARG A 146 18.01 -8.27 0.71
N ILE A 147 17.07 -8.76 1.51
CA ILE A 147 16.73 -8.16 2.81
C ILE A 147 17.91 -8.23 3.79
N SER A 148 18.65 -9.33 3.82
CA SER A 148 19.83 -9.48 4.69
C SER A 148 20.98 -8.58 4.26
N SER A 149 21.24 -8.42 2.95
CA SER A 149 22.26 -7.49 2.45
C SER A 149 22.02 -6.02 2.82
N LEU A 150 20.75 -5.67 3.11
CA LEU A 150 20.34 -4.34 3.54
C LEU A 150 20.31 -4.19 5.07
N ASN A 151 20.69 -5.22 5.83
CA ASN A 151 20.57 -5.28 7.30
C ASN A 151 19.13 -5.06 7.79
N LEU A 152 18.14 -5.51 7.02
CA LEU A 152 16.72 -5.35 7.34
C LEU A 152 16.06 -6.62 7.86
N THR A 153 16.80 -7.72 7.96
CA THR A 153 16.28 -9.00 8.49
C THR A 153 15.70 -8.78 9.89
N ASN A 154 14.45 -9.17 10.09
CA ASN A 154 13.72 -9.04 11.35
C ASN A 154 13.65 -7.62 11.93
N ILE A 155 13.83 -6.56 11.13
CA ILE A 155 13.90 -5.17 11.63
C ILE A 155 12.67 -4.73 12.42
N PHE A 156 11.49 -5.27 12.11
CA PHE A 156 10.23 -4.98 12.80
C PHE A 156 9.97 -5.88 14.03
N ASN A 157 10.77 -6.93 14.23
CA ASN A 157 10.66 -7.82 15.39
C ASN A 157 11.50 -7.33 16.57
N THR A 158 12.31 -6.29 16.37
CA THR A 158 13.11 -5.67 17.42
C THR A 158 12.20 -4.95 18.41
N GLN A 159 12.21 -5.39 19.67
CA GLN A 159 11.50 -4.72 20.75
C GLN A 159 12.16 -3.37 21.05
N LEU A 160 11.42 -2.26 20.84
CA LEU A 160 11.90 -0.90 21.09
C LEU A 160 11.49 -0.36 22.47
N VAL A 161 10.42 -0.88 23.05
CA VAL A 161 9.87 -0.47 24.35
C VAL A 161 9.73 -1.72 25.22
N LYS A 162 10.13 -1.61 26.49
CA LYS A 162 9.98 -2.67 27.49
C LYS A 162 8.55 -2.76 28.00
#